data_AF-A0A2G7GEM1-F1
#
_entry.id   AF-A0A2G7GEM1-F1
#
_cell.length_a   1.000
_cell.length_b   1.000
_cell.length_c   1.000
_cell.angle_alpha   90.00
_cell.angle_beta   90.00
_cell.angle_gamma   90.00
#
_symmetry.space_group_name_H-M   'P 1'
#
loop_
_entity.id
_entity.type
_entity.pdbx_description
1 polymer ?
#
loop_
_entity_poly.entity_id
_entity_poly.type
_entity_poly.pdbx_seq_one_letter_code
_entity_poly.pdbx_strand_id
1 'polypeptide(L)' 'MQQLKTWIYELLRLEPEISVSFSQLQCKEPGCPPVETAITILTDPAQQYKIHKAIADIEQADLLKLFQAE' A
#
# COMPACT_ATOMS: atom_id res chain seq x y z
N MET A 1 -7.37 0.49 -9.06
CA MET A 1 -5.89 0.61 -9.02
C MET A 1 -5.39 2.03 -9.24
N GLN A 2 -5.83 2.77 -10.27
CA GLN A 2 -5.34 4.14 -10.51
C GLN A 2 -5.64 5.08 -9.35
N GLN A 3 -6.84 5.02 -8.79
CA GLN A 3 -7.23 5.78 -7.59
C GLN A 3 -6.32 5.52 -6.38
N LEU A 4 -5.96 4.26 -6.14
CA LEU A 4 -5.06 3.88 -5.05
C LEU A 4 -3.67 4.52 -5.22
N LYS A 5 -3.15 4.55 -6.46
CA LYS A 5 -1.93 5.29 -6.77
C LYS A 5 -2.13 6.78 -6.48
N THR A 6 -3.17 7.42 -7.02
CA THR A 6 -3.44 8.84 -6.80
C THR A 6 -3.38 9.22 -5.32
N TRP A 7 -4.06 8.46 -4.46
CA TRP A 7 -4.02 8.70 -3.02
C TRP A 7 -2.62 8.58 -2.43
N ILE A 8 -1.83 7.59 -2.82
CA ILE A 8 -0.46 7.42 -2.31
C ILE A 8 0.43 8.59 -2.72
N TYR A 9 0.35 9.05 -3.98
CA TYR A 9 1.13 10.20 -4.45
C TYR A 9 0.72 11.48 -3.70
N GLU A 10 -0.57 11.68 -3.45
CA GLU A 10 -1.07 12.84 -2.70
C GLU A 10 -0.64 12.80 -1.23
N LEU A 11 -0.78 11.65 -0.56
CA LEU A 11 -0.51 11.49 0.86
C LEU A 11 0.99 11.58 1.18
N LEU A 12 1.84 10.99 0.34
CA LEU A 12 3.29 10.98 0.51
C LEU A 12 4.01 12.09 -0.27
N ARG A 13 3.26 12.92 -1.01
CA ARG A 13 3.79 13.99 -1.88
C ARG A 13 4.88 13.48 -2.85
N LEU A 14 4.63 12.33 -3.48
CA LEU A 14 5.58 11.70 -4.39
C LEU A 14 5.63 12.42 -5.74
N GLU A 15 6.82 12.43 -6.34
CA GLU A 15 7.00 12.89 -7.71
C GLU A 15 6.41 11.85 -8.70
N PRO A 16 5.81 12.29 -9.83
CA PRO A 16 5.16 11.40 -10.81
C PRO A 16 6.05 10.28 -11.37
N GLU A 17 7.36 10.50 -11.37
CA GLU A 17 8.40 9.57 -11.82
C GLU A 17 8.70 8.43 -10.84
N ILE A 18 8.38 8.61 -9.55
CA ILE A 18 8.55 7.57 -8.54
C ILE A 18 7.59 6.44 -8.83
N SER A 19 8.09 5.23 -8.98
CA SER A 19 7.25 4.07 -9.29
C SER A 19 6.64 3.47 -8.03
N VAL A 20 5.31 3.33 -8.03
CA VAL A 20 4.54 2.63 -7.00
C VAL A 20 4.00 1.30 -7.55
N SER A 21 4.32 0.20 -6.87
CA SER A 21 3.86 -1.15 -7.20
C SER A 21 3.07 -1.78 -6.05
N PHE A 22 2.17 -2.70 -6.41
CA PHE A 22 1.30 -3.41 -5.46
C PHE A 22 1.40 -4.90 -5.71
N SER A 23 1.58 -5.67 -4.64
CA SER A 23 1.65 -7.12 -4.68
C SER A 23 0.70 -7.69 -3.65
N GLN A 24 -0.27 -8.48 -4.10
CA GLN A 24 -1.23 -9.13 -3.22
C GLN A 24 -0.76 -10.55 -2.90
N LEU A 25 -0.62 -10.86 -1.61
CA LEU A 25 -0.14 -12.13 -1.08
C LEU A 25 -1.28 -12.83 -0.32
N GLN A 26 -1.40 -14.14 -0.47
CA GLN A 26 -2.35 -14.91 0.32
C GLN A 26 -1.74 -15.20 1.70
N CYS A 27 -2.40 -14.73 2.76
CA CYS A 27 -2.03 -15.11 4.12
C CYS A 27 -2.56 -16.53 4.37
N LYS A 28 -1.66 -17.48 4.56
CA LYS A 28 -2.01 -18.90 4.83
C LYS A 28 -2.12 -19.22 6.32
N GLU A 29 -2.06 -18.21 7.18
CA GLU A 29 -2.05 -18.38 8.62
C GLU A 29 -3.47 -18.47 9.20
N PRO A 30 -3.73 -19.38 10.15
CA PRO A 30 -5.03 -19.49 10.79
C PRO A 30 -5.36 -18.22 11.57
N GLY A 31 -6.46 -17.54 11.19
CA GLY A 31 -6.93 -16.30 11.83
C GLY A 31 -6.48 -15.00 11.15
N CYS A 32 -5.64 -15.07 10.12
CA CYS A 32 -5.25 -13.92 9.30
C CYS A 32 -6.31 -13.67 8.20
N PRO A 33 -6.58 -12.40 7.81
CA PRO A 33 -7.32 -12.13 6.59
C PRO A 33 -6.67 -12.90 5.43
N PRO A 34 -7.42 -13.52 4.51
CA PRO A 34 -6.84 -14.42 3.51
C PRO A 34 -5.86 -13.74 2.55
N VAL A 35 -5.75 -12.41 2.62
CA VAL A 35 -5.08 -11.55 1.65
C VAL A 35 -4.39 -10.37 2.33
N GLU A 36 -3.10 -10.20 2.06
CA GLU A 36 -2.28 -9.03 2.37
C GLU A 36 -1.92 -8.29 1.08
N THR A 37 -1.84 -6.97 1.13
CA THR A 37 -1.26 -6.15 0.05
C THR A 37 0.05 -5.52 0.52
N ALA A 38 1.12 -5.79 -0.20
CA ALA A 38 2.38 -5.07 -0.09
C ALA A 38 2.39 -3.90 -1.10
N ILE A 39 2.78 -2.72 -0.63
CA ILE A 39 2.95 -1.50 -1.42
C ILE A 39 4.45 -1.19 -1.43
N THR A 40 5.07 -1.16 -2.60
CA THR A 40 6.49 -0.79 -2.73
C THR A 40 6.60 0.52 -3.48
N ILE A 41 7.36 1.45 -2.90
CA ILE A 41 7.66 2.77 -3.47
C ILE A 41 9.14 2.80 -3.79
N LEU A 42 9.48 2.95 -5.07
CA LEU A 42 10.87 2.91 -5.56
C LEU A 42 11.56 4.27 -5.38
N THR A 43 11.71 4.69 -4.12
CA THR A 43 12.57 5.79 -3.66
C THR A 43 13.98 5.29 -3.34
N ASP A 44 14.87 6.21 -2.94
CA ASP A 44 16.18 5.88 -2.38
C ASP A 44 16.30 6.43 -0.93
N PRO A 45 16.22 5.57 0.12
CA PRO A 45 16.00 4.13 0.07
C PRO A 45 14.57 3.75 -0.30
N ALA A 46 14.37 2.54 -0.82
CA ALA A 46 13.04 2.04 -1.17
C ALA A 46 12.17 1.87 0.08
N GLN A 47 10.92 2.32 0.00
CA GLN A 47 9.96 2.19 1.09
C GLN A 47 8.98 1.06 0.79
N GLN A 48 8.64 0.28 1.82
CA GLN A 48 7.70 -0.82 1.70
C GLN A 48 6.70 -0.79 2.84
N TYR A 49 5.42 -0.80 2.46
CA TYR A 49 4.30 -0.80 3.38
C TYR A 49 3.47 -2.07 3.19
N LYS A 50 2.80 -2.52 4.26
CA LYS A 50 1.93 -3.71 4.22
C LYS A 50 0.60 -3.40 4.86
N ILE A 51 -0.46 -3.86 4.21
CA ILE A 51 -1.83 -3.77 4.73
C ILE A 51 -2.52 -5.12 4.61
N HIS A 52 -3.13 -5.57 5.70
CA HIS A 52 -3.84 -6.85 5.78
C HIS A 52 -5.25 -6.74 5.18
N LYS A 53 -5.32 -6.32 3.92
CA LYS A 53 -6.53 -6.21 3.10
C LYS A 53 -6.22 -6.53 1.65
N ALA A 54 -7.22 -7.00 0.90
CA ALA A 54 -7.13 -7.12 -0.55
C ALA A 54 -7.06 -5.73 -1.20
N ILE A 55 -6.36 -5.61 -2.34
CA ILE A 55 -6.16 -4.34 -3.06
C ILE A 55 -7.50 -3.65 -3.37
N ALA A 56 -8.54 -4.43 -3.65
CA ALA A 56 -9.88 -3.92 -3.97
C ALA A 56 -10.61 -3.29 -2.77
N ASP A 57 -10.23 -3.68 -1.54
CA ASP A 57 -10.88 -3.26 -0.29
C ASP A 57 -10.08 -2.17 0.45
N ILE A 58 -8.99 -1.69 -0.15
CA ILE A 58 -8.18 -0.61 0.44
C ILE A 58 -8.85 0.73 0.16
N GLU A 59 -9.17 1.44 1.24
CA GLU A 59 -9.70 2.80 1.18
C GLU A 59 -8.62 3.83 1.52
N GLN A 60 -8.86 5.10 1.15
CA GLN A 60 -7.95 6.20 1.48
C GLN A 60 -7.69 6.32 2.99
N ALA A 61 -8.69 6.04 3.83
CA ALA A 61 -8.56 6.06 5.28
C ALA A 61 -7.57 5.00 5.81
N ASP A 62 -7.43 3.87 5.12
CA ASP A 62 -6.46 2.84 5.48
C ASP A 62 -5.03 3.29 5.17
N LEU A 63 -4.83 3.92 4.00
CA LEU A 63 -3.53 4.50 3.63
C LEU A 63 -3.12 5.61 4.59
N LEU A 64 -4.05 6.47 4.98
CA LEU A 64 -3.82 7.52 5.98
C LEU A 64 -3.30 6.94 7.31
N LYS A 65 -3.95 5.87 7.80
CA LYS A 65 -3.50 5.19 9.03
C LYS A 65 -2.14 4.53 8.84
N LEU A 66 -1.92 3.88 7.69
CA LEU A 66 -0.69 3.19 7.36
C LEU A 66 0.53 4.13 7.38
N PHE A 67 0.41 5.31 6.80
CA PHE A 67 1.51 6.30 6.73
C PHE A 67 1.67 7.15 8.00
N GLN A 68 0.70 7.13 8.91
CA GLN A 68 0.79 7.80 10.22
C GLN A 68 1.38 6.91 11.32
N ALA A 69 1.47 5.61 11.08
CA ALA A 69 1.93 4.63 12.07
C ALA A 69 3.46 4.42 12.07
N GLU A 70 4.23 5.25 11.36
CA GLU A 70 5.71 5.27 11.37
C GLU A 70 6.29 6.28 12.37
#